data_AF-A0A4Y2D4W6-F1
#
_entry.id   AF-A0A4Y2D4W6-F1
#
_cell.length_a   1.000
_cell.length_b   1.000
_cell.length_c   1.000
_cell.angle_alpha   90.00
_cell.angle_beta   90.00
_cell.angle_gamma   90.00
#
_symmetry.space_group_name_H-M   'P 1'
#
loop_
_entity.id
_entity.type
_entity.pdbx_description
1 polymer ?
#
loop_
_entity_poly.entity_id
_entity_poly.type
_entity_poly.pdbx_seq_one_letter_code
_entity_poly.pdbx_strand_id
1 'polypeptide(L)'
;MAAVQQKTRLWFSEGISMVQNRRRINVPEEGLTKECSDQLAKEAITKGDPFFLPKPLFYLKSEIRSAALSFWQDNWNIREIGHSTHDIVPGVSNKPVGWNREELMFVTGHGPFPSYLHRFNLRTHDNCPCGERGDPIHYATKCRFALSWHFQTPTVSIKLQWLKKILTNNLSRTRLRFLMLFICDENNLIVEDNHGARIHPD
;
A
#
# COMPACT_ATOMS: atom_id res chain seq x y z
N MET A 1 6.70 -21.52 -13.13
CA MET A 1 5.49 -20.69 -13.36
C MET A 1 4.76 -20.27 -12.08
N ALA A 2 4.81 -21.01 -10.98
CA ALA A 2 4.21 -20.58 -9.69
C ALA A 2 5.00 -19.47 -8.95
N ALA A 3 6.33 -19.40 -9.09
CA ALA A 3 7.17 -18.41 -8.41
C ALA A 3 7.01 -16.96 -8.94
N VAL A 4 6.49 -16.79 -10.17
CA VAL A 4 6.23 -15.47 -10.78
C VAL A 4 4.89 -14.88 -10.27
N GLN A 5 3.94 -15.73 -9.88
CA GLN A 5 2.65 -15.32 -9.30
C GLN A 5 2.75 -14.99 -7.80
N GLN A 6 3.73 -15.54 -7.07
CA GLN A 6 3.99 -15.17 -5.68
C GLN A 6 4.74 -13.83 -5.56
N LYS A 7 5.67 -13.54 -6.48
CA LYS A 7 6.38 -12.25 -6.48
C LYS A 7 5.43 -11.07 -6.74
N THR A 8 4.44 -11.20 -7.63
CA THR A 8 3.45 -10.14 -7.89
C THR A 8 2.46 -9.89 -6.74
N ARG A 9 2.32 -10.80 -5.77
CA ARG A 9 1.53 -10.55 -4.55
C ARG A 9 2.21 -9.62 -3.54
N LEU A 10 3.53 -9.60 -3.47
CA LEU A 10 4.30 -8.76 -2.52
C LEU A 10 4.46 -7.30 -2.98
N TRP A 11 4.44 -7.04 -4.29
CA TRP A 11 4.49 -5.65 -4.81
C TRP A 11 3.19 -4.87 -4.57
N PHE A 12 2.08 -5.57 -4.33
CA PHE A 12 0.78 -4.94 -4.10
C PHE A 12 0.61 -4.40 -2.67
N SER A 13 1.38 -4.89 -1.70
CA SER A 13 1.46 -4.28 -0.35
C SER A 13 2.36 -3.04 -0.32
N GLU A 14 3.28 -2.89 -1.28
CA GLU A 14 4.17 -1.73 -1.35
C GLU A 14 3.66 -0.60 -2.25
N GLY A 15 2.82 -0.90 -3.25
CA GLY A 15 2.29 0.10 -4.19
C GLY A 15 1.40 1.17 -3.56
N ILE A 16 0.80 0.90 -2.40
CA ILE A 16 0.03 1.87 -1.60
C ILE A 16 0.87 2.45 -0.44
N SER A 17 2.07 1.91 -0.21
CA SER A 17 2.98 2.35 0.87
C SER A 17 4.14 3.25 0.40
N MET A 18 4.16 3.74 -0.85
CA MET A 18 5.25 4.62 -1.32
C MET A 18 5.02 6.13 -1.07
N VAL A 19 4.35 6.48 0.04
CA VAL A 19 4.41 7.85 0.60
C VAL A 19 5.52 8.01 1.64
N GLN A 20 6.03 6.95 2.27
CA GLN A 20 7.19 7.06 3.17
C GLN A 20 8.01 5.79 3.13
N ASN A 21 8.92 5.66 2.16
CA ASN A 21 10.06 4.74 2.31
C ASN A 21 11.21 5.08 1.35
N ARG A 22 12.20 5.84 1.84
CA ARG A 22 13.57 5.69 1.32
C ARG A 22 14.16 4.45 2.01
N ARG A 23 13.81 3.25 1.57
CA ARG A 23 14.59 2.07 1.92
C ARG A 23 15.81 2.03 1.00
N ARG A 24 17.01 2.23 1.58
CA ARG A 24 18.27 1.85 0.93
C ARG A 24 18.16 0.37 0.59
N ILE A 25 18.37 0.05 -0.68
CA ILE A 25 18.54 -1.33 -1.11
C ILE A 25 19.89 -1.76 -0.56
N ASN A 26 19.90 -2.61 0.48
CA ASN A 26 21.11 -3.34 0.87
C ASN A 26 21.27 -4.48 -0.13
N VAL A 27 22.21 -4.31 -1.06
CA VAL A 27 22.75 -5.39 -1.88
C VAL A 27 23.57 -6.29 -0.94
N PRO A 28 23.54 -7.64 -1.07
CA PRO A 28 24.38 -8.51 -0.26
C PRO A 28 25.84 -8.12 -0.48
N GLU A 29 26.55 -7.77 0.59
CA GLU A 29 28.00 -7.55 0.55
C GLU A 29 28.67 -8.89 0.23
N GLU A 30 28.93 -9.15 -1.05
CA GLU A 30 30.10 -9.93 -1.42
C GLU A 30 31.30 -9.16 -0.89
N GLY A 31 31.95 -9.74 0.13
CA GLY A 31 32.91 -9.05 0.99
C GLY A 31 34.16 -8.60 0.24
N LEU A 32 34.10 -7.45 -0.41
CA LEU A 32 35.24 -6.59 -0.61
C LEU A 32 35.43 -5.76 0.66
N THR A 33 36.58 -5.92 1.30
CA THR A 33 36.98 -4.99 2.37
C THR A 33 36.89 -3.56 1.84
N LYS A 34 36.49 -2.62 2.68
CA LYS A 34 36.33 -1.20 2.31
C LYS A 34 37.57 -0.66 1.57
N GLU A 35 38.74 -1.13 2.00
CA GLU A 35 40.05 -0.80 1.44
C GLU A 35 40.23 -1.34 0.00
N CYS A 36 39.74 -2.54 -0.31
CA CYS A 36 39.74 -3.10 -1.66
C CYS A 36 38.75 -2.36 -2.58
N SER A 37 37.57 -1.99 -2.05
CA SER A 37 36.61 -1.15 -2.79
C SER A 37 37.17 0.24 -3.10
N ASP A 38 37.84 0.87 -2.14
CA ASP A 38 38.48 2.18 -2.32
C ASP A 38 39.65 2.11 -3.31
N GLN A 39 40.41 1.01 -3.30
CA GLN A 39 41.50 0.79 -4.26
C GLN A 39 40.98 0.60 -5.69
N LEU A 40 39.90 -0.18 -5.86
CA LEU A 40 39.25 -0.36 -7.16
C LEU A 40 38.61 0.94 -7.67
N ALA A 41 38.03 1.77 -6.78
CA ALA A 41 37.51 3.07 -7.15
C ALA A 41 38.62 4.02 -7.64
N LYS A 42 39.80 4.01 -6.98
CA LYS A 42 40.98 4.78 -7.42
C LYS A 42 41.54 4.28 -8.75
N GLU A 43 41.61 2.96 -8.96
CA GLU A 43 42.01 2.39 -10.24
C GLU A 43 41.03 2.75 -11.37
N ALA A 44 39.72 2.72 -11.11
CA ALA A 44 38.71 3.12 -12.09
C ALA A 44 38.80 4.60 -12.48
N ILE A 45 39.18 5.50 -11.56
CA ILE A 45 39.39 6.93 -11.86
C ILE A 45 40.65 7.16 -12.69
N THR A 46 41.70 6.36 -12.48
CA THR A 46 43.01 6.55 -13.15
C THR A 46 43.14 5.78 -14.47
N LYS A 47 42.47 4.63 -14.60
CA LYS A 47 42.56 3.72 -15.76
C LYS A 47 41.26 3.63 -16.56
N GLY A 48 40.15 4.12 -16.03
CA GLY A 48 38.86 4.06 -16.71
C GLY A 48 38.75 5.14 -17.80
N ASP A 49 38.26 4.74 -18.97
CA ASP A 49 37.93 5.71 -20.02
C ASP A 49 36.78 6.62 -19.57
N PRO A 50 36.89 7.95 -19.74
CA PRO A 50 35.81 8.86 -19.42
C PRO A 50 34.54 8.50 -20.20
N PHE A 51 33.52 8.02 -19.49
CA PHE A 51 32.22 7.77 -20.09
C PHE A 51 31.49 9.10 -20.28
N PHE A 52 31.56 9.65 -21.48
CA PHE A 52 30.82 10.84 -21.85
C PHE A 52 29.35 10.49 -22.05
N LEU A 53 28.51 10.97 -21.13
CA LEU A 53 27.07 10.90 -21.33
C LEU A 53 26.69 11.88 -22.46
N PRO A 54 26.03 11.42 -23.54
CA PRO A 54 25.63 12.29 -24.64
C PRO A 54 24.57 13.33 -24.25
N LYS A 55 23.96 13.17 -23.07
CA LYS A 55 22.99 14.10 -22.50
C LYS A 55 23.28 14.34 -21.01
N PRO A 56 22.97 15.54 -20.48
CA PRO A 56 23.11 15.80 -19.05
C PRO A 56 22.34 14.79 -18.20
N LEU A 57 22.89 14.40 -17.05
CA LEU A 57 22.25 13.47 -16.11
C LEU A 57 20.83 13.87 -15.72
N PHE A 58 20.55 15.17 -15.61
CA PHE A 58 19.21 15.67 -15.30
C PHE A 58 18.18 15.28 -16.36
N TYR A 59 18.57 15.38 -17.65
CA TYR A 59 17.73 15.00 -18.77
C TYR A 59 17.43 13.49 -18.74
N LEU A 60 18.45 12.65 -18.56
CA LEU A 60 18.28 11.20 -18.47
C LEU A 60 17.38 10.79 -17.30
N LYS A 61 17.56 11.43 -16.13
CA LYS A 61 16.68 11.23 -14.97
C LYS A 61 15.24 11.67 -15.25
N SER A 62 15.03 12.71 -16.05
CA SER A 62 13.70 13.16 -16.46
C SER A 62 13.04 12.12 -17.37
N GLU A 63 13.74 11.66 -18.40
CA GLU A 63 13.23 10.66 -19.35
C GLU A 63 12.84 9.35 -18.65
N ILE A 64 13.69 8.85 -17.75
CA ILE A 64 13.39 7.63 -16.98
C ILE A 64 12.15 7.82 -16.12
N ARG A 65 11.99 8.98 -15.47
CA ARG A 65 10.80 9.27 -14.66
C ARG A 65 9.54 9.36 -15.51
N SER A 66 9.61 10.00 -16.66
CA SER A 66 8.47 10.12 -17.59
C SER A 66 8.06 8.77 -18.15
N ALA A 67 9.02 7.96 -18.59
CA ALA A 67 8.77 6.61 -19.08
C ALA A 67 8.17 5.70 -17.99
N ALA A 68 8.72 5.76 -16.77
CA ALA A 68 8.18 5.04 -15.63
C ALA A 68 6.74 5.47 -15.33
N LEU A 69 6.45 6.78 -15.26
CA LEU A 69 5.10 7.29 -15.01
C LEU A 69 4.11 6.84 -16.09
N SER A 70 4.50 6.87 -17.37
CA SER A 70 3.66 6.38 -18.47
C SER A 70 3.33 4.90 -18.30
N PHE A 71 4.36 4.07 -18.07
CA PHE A 71 4.18 2.63 -17.85
C PHE A 71 3.27 2.35 -16.65
N TRP A 72 3.44 3.10 -15.55
CA TRP A 72 2.59 2.97 -14.38
C TRP A 72 1.15 3.40 -14.67
N GLN A 73 0.94 4.48 -15.41
CA GLN A 73 -0.40 4.95 -15.78
C GLN A 73 -1.12 3.93 -16.67
N ASP A 74 -0.42 3.31 -17.63
CA ASP A 74 -0.99 2.29 -18.50
C ASP A 74 -1.45 1.08 -17.67
N ASN A 75 -0.59 0.61 -16.77
CA ASN A 75 -0.95 -0.45 -15.82
C ASN A 75 -2.10 -0.04 -14.89
N TRP A 76 -2.17 1.22 -14.48
CA TRP A 76 -3.24 1.74 -13.63
C TRP A 76 -4.59 1.73 -14.34
N ASN A 77 -4.61 2.04 -15.63
CA ASN A 77 -5.83 2.10 -16.45
C ASN A 77 -6.40 0.72 -16.83
N ILE A 78 -5.54 -0.29 -17.01
CA ILE A 78 -5.96 -1.64 -17.44
C ILE A 78 -6.55 -2.46 -16.28
N ARG A 79 -6.26 -2.08 -15.03
CA ARG A 79 -6.43 -2.98 -13.89
C ARG A 79 -7.86 -3.03 -13.35
N GLU A 80 -8.45 -4.23 -13.37
CA GLU A 80 -9.81 -4.46 -12.84
C GLU A 80 -9.91 -4.41 -11.29
N ILE A 81 -8.81 -4.69 -10.59
CA ILE A 81 -8.77 -4.72 -9.11
C ILE A 81 -8.37 -3.35 -8.57
N GLY A 82 -9.25 -2.75 -7.77
CA GLY A 82 -9.01 -1.45 -7.13
C GLY A 82 -9.66 -0.27 -7.84
N HIS A 83 -10.65 -0.50 -8.71
CA HIS A 83 -11.40 0.55 -9.42
C HIS A 83 -11.87 1.68 -8.51
N SER A 84 -12.31 1.41 -7.28
CA SER A 84 -12.71 2.49 -6.37
C SER A 84 -11.57 3.46 -6.01
N THR A 85 -10.32 3.02 -6.06
CA THR A 85 -9.15 3.88 -5.86
C THR A 85 -8.80 4.62 -7.16
N HIS A 86 -8.88 3.95 -8.32
CA HIS A 86 -8.72 4.58 -9.64
C HIS A 86 -9.74 5.70 -9.89
N ASP A 87 -11.00 5.46 -9.56
CA ASP A 87 -12.09 6.43 -9.76
C ASP A 87 -11.93 7.70 -8.88
N ILE A 88 -11.17 7.61 -7.78
CA ILE A 88 -10.84 8.74 -6.92
C ILE A 88 -9.51 9.39 -7.34
N VAL A 89 -8.52 8.58 -7.68
CA VAL A 89 -7.19 9.00 -8.14
C VAL A 89 -6.93 8.40 -9.51
N PRO A 90 -7.43 9.03 -10.59
CA PRO A 90 -7.34 8.47 -11.93
C PRO A 90 -5.92 8.60 -12.52
N GLY A 91 -5.13 9.55 -12.01
CA GLY A 91 -3.77 9.80 -12.46
C GLY A 91 -2.72 9.30 -11.48
N VAL A 92 -1.76 8.52 -11.99
CA VAL A 92 -0.52 8.21 -11.26
C VAL A 92 0.35 9.47 -11.24
N SER A 93 0.83 9.84 -10.06
CA SER A 93 1.71 10.99 -9.93
C SER A 93 2.77 10.75 -8.85
N ASN A 94 3.91 11.42 -8.99
CA ASN A 94 4.95 11.43 -7.96
C ASN A 94 4.59 12.32 -6.75
N LYS A 95 3.46 13.05 -6.80
CA LYS A 95 2.98 13.86 -5.69
C LYS A 95 2.04 13.02 -4.82
N PRO A 96 2.17 13.08 -3.49
CA PRO A 96 1.23 12.41 -2.61
C PRO A 96 -0.16 13.05 -2.76
N VAL A 97 -1.21 12.24 -2.64
CA VAL A 97 -2.62 12.65 -2.79
C VAL A 97 -3.13 13.52 -1.62
N GLY A 98 -2.29 13.76 -0.61
CA GLY A 98 -2.65 14.52 0.59
C GLY A 98 -3.54 13.76 1.56
N TRP A 99 -3.63 12.43 1.40
CA TRP A 99 -4.28 11.53 2.34
C TRP A 99 -3.32 11.05 3.42
N ASN A 100 -3.83 10.92 4.64
CA ASN A 100 -3.10 10.26 5.72
C ASN A 100 -3.21 8.73 5.61
N ARG A 101 -2.50 8.04 6.50
CA ARG A 101 -2.46 6.57 6.56
C ARG A 101 -3.85 5.97 6.76
N GLU A 102 -4.66 6.54 7.65
CA GLU A 102 -5.99 6.05 7.99
C GLU A 102 -6.95 6.15 6.80
N GLU A 103 -6.95 7.30 6.12
CA GLU A 103 -7.74 7.54 4.89
C GLU A 103 -7.34 6.59 3.77
N LEU A 104 -6.04 6.37 3.59
CA LEU A 104 -5.53 5.46 2.58
C LEU A 104 -5.94 4.02 2.84
N MET A 105 -5.82 3.56 4.08
CA MET A 105 -6.30 2.24 4.52
C MET A 105 -7.79 2.07 4.22
N PHE A 106 -8.60 3.07 4.58
CA PHE A 106 -10.05 3.03 4.37
C PHE A 106 -10.44 2.93 2.89
N VAL A 107 -9.91 3.82 2.04
CA VAL A 107 -10.26 3.89 0.61
C VAL A 107 -9.87 2.62 -0.13
N THR A 108 -8.72 2.06 0.22
CA THR A 108 -8.15 0.90 -0.45
C THR A 108 -8.68 -0.41 0.15
N GLY A 109 -9.36 -0.33 1.31
CA GLY A 109 -9.76 -1.47 2.10
C GLY A 109 -8.58 -2.27 2.64
N HIS A 110 -7.41 -1.65 2.78
CA HIS A 110 -6.24 -2.25 3.42
C HIS A 110 -6.23 -2.01 4.93
N GLY A 111 -5.50 -2.85 5.66
CA GLY A 111 -5.25 -2.67 7.09
C GLY A 111 -6.05 -3.67 7.94
N PRO A 112 -6.54 -3.27 9.13
CA PRO A 112 -7.10 -4.19 10.13
C PRO A 112 -8.53 -4.68 9.79
N PHE A 113 -8.94 -4.66 8.53
CA PHE A 113 -10.28 -5.11 8.14
C PHE A 113 -10.31 -6.64 8.02
N PRO A 114 -11.23 -7.37 8.68
CA PRO A 114 -11.36 -8.81 8.54
C PRO A 114 -11.44 -9.28 7.08
N SER A 115 -12.16 -8.54 6.23
CA SER A 115 -12.23 -8.82 4.78
C SER A 115 -10.90 -8.72 4.05
N TYR A 116 -10.03 -7.81 4.46
CA TYR A 116 -8.68 -7.70 3.94
C TYR A 116 -7.81 -8.85 4.45
N LEU A 117 -7.80 -9.07 5.76
CA LEU A 117 -6.98 -10.11 6.40
C LEU A 117 -7.32 -11.50 5.86
N HIS A 118 -8.61 -11.81 5.69
CA HIS A 118 -9.07 -13.06 5.09
C HIS A 118 -8.58 -13.24 3.65
N ARG A 119 -8.69 -12.20 2.81
CA ARG A 119 -8.21 -12.24 1.42
C ARG A 119 -6.70 -12.57 1.31
N PHE A 120 -5.91 -12.21 2.32
CA PHE A 120 -4.48 -12.48 2.39
C PHE A 120 -4.13 -13.71 3.25
N ASN A 121 -5.13 -14.53 3.61
CA ASN A 121 -4.97 -15.72 4.45
C ASN A 121 -4.32 -15.43 5.82
N LEU A 122 -4.48 -14.21 6.34
CA LEU A 122 -4.03 -13.82 7.67
C LEU A 122 -5.10 -14.07 8.74
N ARG A 123 -6.34 -14.31 8.31
CA ARG A 123 -7.49 -14.67 9.15
C ARG A 123 -8.33 -15.72 8.44
N THR A 124 -9.00 -16.58 9.21
CA THR A 124 -9.80 -17.70 8.69
C THR A 124 -11.17 -17.29 8.14
N HIS A 125 -11.69 -16.12 8.52
CA HIS A 125 -12.99 -15.61 8.06
C HIS A 125 -12.94 -14.09 7.84
N ASP A 126 -13.83 -13.57 6.97
CA ASP A 126 -13.94 -12.14 6.69
C ASP A 126 -14.96 -11.39 7.56
N ASN A 127 -15.53 -12.05 8.56
CA ASN A 127 -16.53 -11.45 9.44
C ASN A 127 -15.95 -10.47 10.47
N CYS A 128 -16.65 -9.36 10.66
CA CYS A 128 -16.61 -8.48 11.82
C CYS A 128 -17.12 -9.23 13.07
N PRO A 129 -16.68 -8.88 14.30
CA PRO A 129 -17.25 -9.43 15.53
C PRO A 129 -18.78 -9.31 15.65
N CYS A 130 -19.42 -8.43 14.87
CA CYS A 130 -20.88 -8.32 14.85
C CYS A 130 -21.59 -9.35 13.95
N GLY A 131 -20.84 -10.22 13.27
CA GLY A 131 -21.35 -11.30 12.41
C GLY A 131 -21.52 -10.95 10.93
N GLU A 132 -21.44 -9.67 10.54
CA GLU A 132 -21.45 -9.27 9.13
C GLU A 132 -20.02 -9.21 8.54
N ARG A 133 -19.91 -9.06 7.23
CA ARG A 133 -18.61 -8.88 6.55
C ARG A 133 -17.87 -7.65 7.08
N GLY A 134 -16.65 -7.85 7.57
CA GLY A 134 -15.78 -6.81 8.11
C GLY A 134 -15.04 -6.04 7.02
N ASP A 135 -15.77 -5.29 6.19
CA ASP A 135 -15.22 -4.37 5.19
C ASP A 135 -15.33 -2.90 5.64
N PRO A 136 -14.57 -1.97 5.03
CA PRO A 136 -14.56 -0.57 5.46
C PRO A 136 -15.94 0.08 5.43
N ILE A 137 -16.78 -0.29 4.46
CA ILE A 137 -18.12 0.31 4.31
C ILE A 137 -19.02 -0.16 5.45
N HIS A 138 -18.95 -1.44 5.81
CA HIS A 138 -19.68 -1.97 6.96
C HIS A 138 -19.33 -1.20 8.24
N TYR A 139 -18.05 -1.03 8.56
CA TYR A 139 -17.62 -0.26 9.74
C TYR A 139 -18.05 1.21 9.68
N ALA A 140 -18.02 1.81 8.51
CA ALA A 140 -18.40 3.21 8.34
C ALA A 140 -19.91 3.48 8.37
N THR A 141 -20.78 2.46 8.26
CA THR A 141 -22.21 2.69 8.00
C THR A 141 -23.17 1.82 8.80
N LYS A 142 -22.78 0.62 9.23
CA LYS A 142 -23.69 -0.38 9.80
C LYS A 142 -23.19 -1.08 11.05
N CYS A 143 -21.87 -1.13 11.29
CA CYS A 143 -21.30 -1.88 12.40
C CYS A 143 -21.83 -1.40 13.76
N ARG A 144 -22.47 -2.31 14.52
CA ARG A 144 -23.01 -1.99 15.86
C ARG A 144 -21.95 -1.46 16.85
N PHE A 145 -20.67 -1.75 16.62
CA PHE A 145 -19.57 -1.29 17.47
C PHE A 145 -19.04 0.09 17.08
N ALA A 146 -19.32 0.57 15.87
CA ALA A 146 -18.80 1.83 15.35
C ALA A 146 -19.87 2.94 15.26
N LEU A 147 -21.00 2.80 15.97
CA LEU A 147 -22.17 3.69 15.89
C LEU A 147 -21.82 5.18 15.99
N SER A 148 -20.92 5.55 16.91
CA SER A 148 -20.46 6.93 17.12
C SER A 148 -19.82 7.55 15.88
N TRP A 149 -19.26 6.73 14.99
CA TRP A 149 -18.49 7.15 13.83
C TRP A 149 -19.20 6.93 12.50
N HIS A 150 -20.46 6.47 12.51
CA HIS A 150 -21.22 6.16 11.31
C HIS A 150 -21.48 7.36 10.40
N PHE A 151 -21.11 7.21 9.14
CA PHE A 151 -21.58 8.03 8.04
C PHE A 151 -22.91 7.51 7.51
N GLN A 152 -23.63 8.37 6.77
CA GLN A 152 -24.83 7.95 6.06
C GLN A 152 -24.49 6.85 5.05
N THR A 153 -25.23 5.74 5.06
CA THR A 153 -25.01 4.63 4.13
C THR A 153 -25.19 5.06 2.68
N PRO A 154 -24.18 4.88 1.80
CA PRO A 154 -24.35 5.16 0.38
C PRO A 154 -25.18 4.07 -0.30
N THR A 155 -25.92 4.43 -1.34
CA THR A 155 -26.38 3.44 -2.32
C THR A 155 -25.20 2.96 -3.16
N VAL A 156 -25.30 1.76 -3.73
CA VAL A 156 -24.23 1.16 -4.55
C VAL A 156 -23.80 2.10 -5.69
N SER A 157 -24.76 2.76 -6.33
CA SER A 157 -24.54 3.67 -7.46
C SER A 157 -23.82 4.98 -7.11
N ILE A 158 -23.79 5.41 -5.83
CA ILE A 158 -23.17 6.69 -5.42
C ILE A 158 -21.97 6.52 -4.48
N LYS A 159 -21.46 5.29 -4.33
CA LYS A 159 -20.35 4.97 -3.42
C LYS A 159 -19.13 5.86 -3.64
N LEU A 160 -18.80 6.18 -4.89
CA LEU A 160 -17.69 7.06 -5.22
C LEU A 160 -17.89 8.49 -4.71
N GLN A 161 -19.05 9.07 -5.00
CA GLN A 161 -19.37 10.44 -4.59
C GLN A 161 -19.41 10.56 -3.06
N TRP A 162 -19.88 9.50 -2.40
CA TRP A 162 -19.85 9.39 -0.95
C TRP A 162 -18.43 9.39 -0.39
N LEU A 163 -17.52 8.58 -0.95
CA LEU A 163 -16.10 8.60 -0.56
C LEU A 163 -15.48 9.99 -0.78
N LYS A 164 -15.75 10.60 -1.94
CA LYS A 164 -15.25 11.96 -2.24
C LYS A 164 -15.74 12.98 -1.20
N LYS A 165 -17.02 12.93 -0.79
CA LYS A 165 -17.56 13.82 0.26
C LYS A 165 -16.89 13.63 1.62
N ILE A 166 -16.55 12.39 1.99
CA ILE A 166 -15.82 12.12 3.23
C ILE A 166 -14.41 12.70 3.17
N LEU A 167 -13.71 12.50 2.04
CA LEU A 167 -12.30 12.89 1.86
C LEU A 167 -12.10 14.39 1.61
N THR A 168 -13.14 15.13 1.23
CA THR A 168 -13.05 16.59 1.01
C THR A 168 -13.40 17.41 2.26
N ASN A 169 -14.21 16.87 3.18
CA ASN A 169 -14.66 17.59 4.37
C ASN A 169 -13.76 17.28 5.59
N ASN A 170 -13.17 18.30 6.20
CA ASN A 170 -12.25 18.12 7.33
C ASN A 170 -12.90 17.44 8.55
N LEU A 171 -14.16 17.74 8.88
CA LEU A 171 -14.87 17.09 9.99
C LEU A 171 -15.09 15.61 9.67
N SER A 172 -15.50 15.28 8.45
CA SER A 172 -15.65 13.90 7.99
C SER A 172 -14.31 13.15 8.01
N ARG A 173 -13.21 13.78 7.59
CA ARG A 173 -11.86 13.19 7.67
C ARG A 173 -11.47 12.90 9.11
N THR A 174 -11.67 13.85 10.03
CA THR A 174 -11.40 13.64 11.46
C THR A 174 -12.23 12.49 12.02
N ARG A 175 -13.52 12.42 11.67
CA ARG A 175 -14.41 11.32 12.06
C ARG A 175 -13.93 9.96 11.52
N LEU A 176 -13.49 9.93 10.26
CA LEU A 176 -12.91 8.74 9.64
C LEU A 176 -11.62 8.31 10.34
N ARG A 177 -10.77 9.24 10.74
CA ARG A 177 -9.53 8.92 11.49
C ARG A 177 -9.85 8.27 12.82
N PHE A 178 -10.83 8.79 13.57
CA PHE A 178 -11.25 8.17 14.83
C PHE A 178 -11.87 6.79 14.62
N LEU A 179 -12.68 6.60 13.58
CA LEU A 179 -13.15 5.27 13.18
C LEU A 179 -11.98 4.32 12.94
N MET A 180 -11.00 4.75 12.17
CA MET A 180 -9.83 3.91 11.84
C MET A 180 -9.00 3.57 13.07
N LEU A 181 -8.80 4.53 13.99
CA LEU A 181 -8.10 4.28 15.26
C LEU A 181 -8.84 3.26 16.11
N PHE A 182 -10.16 3.38 16.23
CA PHE A 182 -11.01 2.41 16.92
C PHE A 182 -10.87 1.00 16.32
N ILE A 183 -10.93 0.87 14.99
CA ILE A 183 -10.78 -0.43 14.32
C ILE A 183 -9.37 -1.01 14.52
N CYS A 184 -8.32 -0.18 14.51
CA CYS A 184 -6.96 -0.65 14.75
C CYS A 184 -6.81 -1.21 16.17
N ASP A 185 -7.39 -0.56 17.16
CA ASP A 185 -7.30 -0.97 18.57
C ASP A 185 -8.02 -2.31 18.81
N GLU A 186 -9.27 -2.43 18.33
CA GLU A 186 -10.09 -3.64 18.48
C GLU A 186 -9.52 -4.88 17.76
N ASN A 187 -8.82 -4.70 16.63
CA ASN A 187 -8.24 -5.83 15.88
C ASN A 187 -6.83 -6.23 16.33
N ASN A 188 -6.14 -5.38 17.12
CA ASN A 188 -4.87 -5.78 17.74
C ASN A 188 -5.05 -6.93 18.75
N LEU A 189 -6.28 -7.19 19.19
CA LEU A 189 -6.63 -8.31 20.07
C LEU A 189 -6.76 -9.68 19.35
N ILE A 190 -6.68 -9.74 18.00
CA ILE A 190 -6.98 -10.96 17.23
C ILE A 190 -5.72 -11.58 16.59
N VAL A 191 -4.53 -10.97 16.77
CA VAL A 191 -3.27 -11.51 16.25
C VAL A 191 -2.72 -12.65 17.13
N GLU A 192 -3.19 -12.80 18.37
CA GLU A 192 -2.63 -13.79 19.31
C GLU A 192 -3.13 -15.24 19.12
N ASP A 193 -4.23 -15.49 18.41
CA ASP A 193 -4.81 -16.85 18.35
C ASP A 193 -4.12 -17.81 17.36
N ASN A 194 -3.10 -17.38 16.62
CA ASN A 194 -2.47 -18.20 15.56
C ASN A 194 -1.12 -18.85 15.95
N HIS A 195 -0.87 -19.14 17.23
CA HIS A 195 0.31 -19.94 17.66
C HIS A 195 -0.06 -21.25 18.37
N GLY A 196 -1.29 -21.75 18.20
CA GLY A 196 -1.76 -23.01 18.77
C GLY A 196 -2.03 -24.10 17.72
N ALA A 197 -1.22 -25.16 17.77
CA ALA A 197 -1.44 -26.51 17.21
C ALA A 197 -1.09 -26.76 15.72
N ARG A 198 0.07 -27.37 15.50
CA ARG A 198 0.22 -28.84 15.36
C ARG A 198 1.68 -29.24 15.47
N ILE A 199 2.07 -29.71 16.65
CA ILE A 199 3.19 -30.65 16.79
C ILE A 199 2.65 -31.99 16.28
N HIS A 200 3.26 -32.52 15.22
CA HIS A 200 3.14 -33.93 14.86
C HIS A 200 4.14 -34.69 15.73
N PRO A 201 3.75 -35.70 16.55
CA PRO A 201 4.67 -36.73 16.97
C PRO A 201 4.71 -37.84 15.92
N ASP A 202 5.94 -38.16 15.53
CA ASP A 202 6.50 -39.33 14.80
C ASP A 202 5.58 -40.19 13.91
#